data_AF-A0A938KGI9-F1
#
_entry.id   AF-A0A938KGI9-F1
#
_cell.length_a   1.000
_cell.length_b   1.000
_cell.length_c   1.000
_cell.angle_alpha   90.00
_cell.angle_beta   90.00
_cell.angle_gamma   90.00
#
_symmetry.space_group_name_H-M   'P 1'
#
loop_
_entity.id
_entity.type
_entity.pdbx_description
1 polymer ?
#
loop_
_entity_poly.entity_id
_entity_poly.type
_entity_poly.pdbx_seq_one_letter_code
_entity_poly.pdbx_strand_id
1 'polypeptide(L)'
;MTRREALRRAGGGAGLLALAGLLQDDGLLLPSARAAANNPLSPRPSHFTARAKSVIWLFMNGGPSQVDTWDYKPELAKRDGK
;
A
#
# COMPACT_ATOMS: atom_id res chain seq x y z
N MET A 1 -0.77 -27.68 -43.80
CA MET A 1 -1.62 -27.64 -42.58
C MET A 1 -3.02 -28.12 -42.93
N THR A 2 -3.57 -29.09 -42.20
CA THR A 2 -4.96 -29.53 -42.39
C THR A 2 -5.93 -28.71 -41.52
N ARG A 3 -7.21 -28.60 -41.90
CA ARG A 3 -8.24 -27.88 -41.10
C ARG A 3 -8.29 -28.37 -39.64
N ARG A 4 -8.09 -29.66 -39.42
CA ARG A 4 -8.03 -30.29 -38.10
C ARG A 4 -6.83 -29.80 -37.27
N GLU A 5 -5.70 -29.61 -37.92
CA GLU A 5 -4.48 -29.13 -37.28
C GLU A 5 -4.58 -27.63 -36.94
N ALA A 6 -5.21 -26.85 -37.81
CA ALA A 6 -5.55 -25.45 -37.52
C ALA A 6 -6.51 -25.32 -36.32
N LEU A 7 -7.57 -26.13 -36.27
CA LEU A 7 -8.52 -26.15 -35.13
C LEU A 7 -7.85 -26.61 -33.83
N ARG A 8 -6.97 -27.62 -33.87
CA ARG A 8 -6.21 -28.08 -32.71
C ARG A 8 -5.27 -27.01 -32.16
N ARG A 9 -4.61 -26.24 -33.03
CA ARG A 9 -3.72 -25.14 -32.62
C ARG A 9 -4.49 -23.92 -32.11
N ALA A 10 -5.62 -23.58 -32.73
CA ALA A 10 -6.47 -22.47 -32.30
C ALA A 10 -7.18 -22.74 -30.97
N GLY A 11 -7.65 -23.98 -30.76
CA GLY A 11 -8.32 -24.39 -29.52
C GLY A 11 -7.41 -24.42 -28.30
N GLY A 12 -6.10 -24.67 -28.48
CA GLY A 12 -5.15 -24.74 -27.37
C GLY A 12 -4.86 -23.40 -26.67
N GLY A 13 -5.17 -22.27 -27.31
CA GLY A 13 -4.89 -20.93 -26.78
C GLY A 13 -6.13 -20.11 -26.42
N ALA A 14 -7.25 -20.30 -27.12
CA ALA A 14 -8.46 -19.47 -26.91
C ALA A 14 -9.04 -19.61 -25.49
N GLY A 15 -9.03 -20.82 -24.93
CA GLY A 15 -9.49 -21.06 -23.56
C GLY A 15 -8.63 -20.39 -22.50
N LEU A 16 -7.32 -20.21 -22.77
CA LEU A 16 -6.41 -19.52 -21.85
C LEU A 16 -6.74 -18.02 -21.72
N LEU A 17 -7.27 -17.40 -22.78
CA LEU A 17 -7.71 -16.00 -22.71
C LEU A 17 -8.92 -15.83 -21.79
N ALA A 18 -9.90 -16.73 -21.88
CA ALA A 18 -11.05 -16.72 -20.99
C ALA A 18 -10.65 -17.01 -19.54
N LEU A 19 -9.77 -18.00 -19.32
CA LEU A 19 -9.23 -18.32 -17.99
C LEU A 19 -8.45 -17.15 -17.39
N ALA A 20 -7.64 -16.45 -18.19
CA ALA A 20 -6.92 -15.27 -17.74
C ALA A 20 -7.86 -14.14 -17.26
N GLY A 21 -9.01 -13.96 -17.92
CA GLY A 21 -10.05 -13.03 -17.47
C GLY A 21 -10.63 -13.40 -16.12
N LEU A 22 -11.05 -14.66 -15.94
CA LEU A 22 -11.60 -15.15 -14.67
C LEU A 22 -10.59 -15.05 -13.51
N LEU A 23 -9.34 -15.43 -13.74
CA LEU A 23 -8.29 -15.31 -12.72
C LEU A 23 -7.99 -13.86 -12.36
N GLN A 24 -8.18 -12.91 -13.29
CA GLN A 24 -8.03 -11.49 -13.01
C GLN A 24 -9.20 -10.95 -12.18
N ASP A 25 -10.43 -11.37 -12.46
CA ASP A 25 -11.62 -11.00 -11.69
C ASP A 25 -11.55 -11.55 -10.24
N ASP A 26 -11.03 -12.79 -10.07
CA ASP A 26 -10.81 -13.42 -8.76
C ASP A 26 -9.57 -12.88 -8.02
N GLY A 27 -8.79 -11.97 -8.63
CA GLY A 27 -7.59 -11.39 -8.02
C GLY A 27 -6.42 -12.38 -7.82
N LEU A 28 -6.44 -13.51 -8.53
CA LEU A 28 -5.44 -14.59 -8.45
C LEU A 28 -4.22 -14.33 -9.33
N LEU A 29 -4.25 -13.28 -10.17
CA LEU A 29 -3.09 -12.82 -10.93
C LEU A 29 -2.34 -11.70 -10.22
N LEU A 30 -1.02 -11.64 -10.39
CA LEU A 30 -0.23 -10.51 -9.95
C LEU A 30 -0.76 -9.21 -10.61
N PRO A 31 -0.82 -8.10 -9.86
CA PRO A 31 -1.18 -6.81 -10.44
C PRO A 31 -0.27 -6.50 -11.61
N SER A 32 -0.84 -6.20 -12.78
CA SER A 32 -0.04 -5.70 -13.89
C SER A 32 0.68 -4.41 -13.45
N ALA A 33 1.91 -4.20 -13.92
CA ALA A 33 2.68 -2.98 -13.60
C ALA A 33 1.91 -1.69 -13.90
N ARG A 34 0.98 -1.74 -14.87
CA ARG A 34 0.09 -0.63 -15.25
C ARG A 34 -1.07 -0.43 -14.28
N ALA A 35 -1.61 -1.49 -13.67
CA ALA A 35 -2.63 -1.39 -12.63
C ALA A 35 -2.05 -0.84 -11.32
N ALA A 36 -0.80 -1.19 -10.97
CA ALA A 36 -0.11 -0.66 -9.81
C ALA A 36 0.15 0.86 -9.91
N ALA A 37 0.42 1.36 -11.11
CA ALA A 37 0.67 2.79 -11.36
C ALA A 37 -0.58 3.69 -11.23
N ASN A 38 -1.79 3.13 -11.40
CA ASN A 38 -3.03 3.90 -11.43
C ASN A 38 -3.78 3.96 -10.09
N ASN A 39 -3.28 3.29 -9.05
CA ASN A 39 -3.88 3.36 -7.72
C ASN A 39 -3.22 4.49 -6.90
N PRO A 40 -3.91 5.60 -6.61
CA PRO A 40 -3.36 6.70 -5.81
C PRO A 40 -3.05 6.30 -4.36
N LEU A 41 -3.66 5.21 -3.87
CA LEU A 41 -3.44 4.61 -2.56
C LEU A 41 -2.45 3.43 -2.61
N SER A 42 -1.76 3.22 -3.74
CA SER A 42 -0.71 2.22 -3.82
C SER A 42 0.41 2.51 -2.81
N PRO A 43 0.95 1.49 -2.12
CA PRO A 43 2.10 1.65 -1.24
C PRO A 43 3.26 2.28 -2.02
N ARG A 44 3.80 3.39 -1.52
CA ARG A 44 4.97 4.05 -2.10
C ARG A 44 6.23 3.63 -1.34
N PRO A 45 7.37 3.51 -2.04
CA PRO A 45 8.64 3.34 -1.35
C PRO A 45 8.90 4.54 -0.43
N SER A 46 9.41 4.25 0.76
CA SER A 46 9.88 5.27 1.70
C SER A 46 11.02 6.09 1.06
N HIS A 47 11.06 7.39 1.35
CA HIS A 47 12.17 8.26 0.91
C HIS A 47 13.52 7.83 1.51
N PHE A 48 13.48 7.15 2.66
CA PHE A 48 14.65 6.65 3.37
C PHE A 48 14.59 5.13 3.56
N THR A 49 15.75 4.50 3.68
CA THR A 49 15.80 3.07 4.02
C THR A 49 15.24 2.84 5.42
N ALA A 50 14.28 1.92 5.53
CA ALA A 50 13.70 1.56 6.81
C ALA A 50 14.77 0.84 7.66
N ARG A 51 15.18 1.47 8.77
CA ARG A 51 16.16 0.87 9.70
C ARG A 51 15.51 -0.02 10.76
N ALA A 52 14.24 0.24 11.09
CA ALA A 52 13.48 -0.55 12.06
C ALA A 52 12.60 -1.58 11.33
N LYS A 53 12.60 -2.83 11.82
CA LYS A 53 11.79 -3.93 11.27
C LYS A 53 10.37 -3.97 11.85
N SER A 54 10.19 -3.47 13.07
CA SER A 54 8.91 -3.46 13.78
C SER A 54 8.82 -2.23 14.66
N VAL A 55 7.62 -1.63 14.76
CA VAL A 55 7.34 -0.47 15.59
C VAL A 55 6.16 -0.82 16.48
N ILE A 56 6.35 -0.70 17.80
CA ILE A 56 5.26 -0.82 18.77
C ILE A 56 4.90 0.61 19.16
N TRP A 57 3.71 1.06 18.76
CA TRP A 57 3.20 2.38 19.12
C TRP A 57 2.27 2.26 20.32
N LEU A 58 2.69 2.88 21.43
CA LEU A 58 1.93 2.91 22.67
C LEU A 58 1.31 4.30 22.83
N PHE A 59 -0.02 4.38 22.74
CA PHE A 59 -0.75 5.62 23.00
C PHE A 59 -1.23 5.63 24.45
N MET A 60 -0.56 6.43 25.30
CA MET A 60 -0.95 6.59 26.70
C MET A 60 -1.80 7.85 26.85
N ASN A 61 -3.09 7.67 27.14
CA ASN A 61 -3.98 8.80 27.41
C ASN A 61 -3.68 9.39 28.79
N GLY A 62 -3.62 10.73 28.90
CA GLY A 62 -3.47 11.43 30.17
C GLY A 62 -2.03 11.65 30.66
N GLY A 63 -1.01 11.28 29.87
CA GLY A 63 0.37 11.66 30.16
C GLY A 63 0.60 13.15 29.87
N PRO A 64 1.34 13.89 30.70
CA PRO A 64 1.77 15.23 30.34
C PRO A 64 2.58 15.16 29.05
N SER A 65 2.35 16.11 28.13
CA SER A 65 3.18 16.23 26.94
C SER A 65 4.64 16.37 27.36
N GLN A 66 5.58 15.85 26.57
CA GLN A 66 7.01 16.16 26.77
C GLN A 66 7.22 17.67 26.85
N VAL A 67 6.46 18.42 26.06
CA VAL A 67 6.51 19.89 26.05
C VAL A 67 6.03 20.47 27.38
N ASP A 68 5.11 19.82 28.09
CA ASP A 68 4.46 20.31 29.31
C ASP A 68 5.13 19.83 30.61
N THR A 69 6.17 19.01 30.51
CA THR A 69 6.78 18.39 31.69
C THR A 69 8.06 19.16 32.10
N TRP A 70 8.11 19.64 33.34
CA TRP A 70 9.30 20.13 34.07
C TRP A 70 10.10 21.33 33.54
N ASP A 71 9.65 22.03 32.49
CA ASP A 71 10.28 23.28 32.04
C ASP A 71 9.60 24.52 32.62
N TYR A 72 10.37 25.35 33.33
CA TYR A 72 9.91 26.68 33.76
C TYR A 72 9.81 27.61 32.55
N LYS A 73 8.58 28.05 32.23
CA LYS A 73 8.27 28.88 31.05
C LYS A 73 7.79 30.28 31.47
N PRO A 74 8.70 31.20 31.85
CA PRO A 74 8.33 32.52 32.36
C PRO A 74 7.59 33.37 31.33
N GLU A 75 7.96 33.25 30.04
CA GLU A 75 7.29 33.98 28.96
C GLU A 75 5.85 33.51 28.70
N LEU A 76 5.55 32.23 28.93
CA LEU A 76 4.19 31.70 28.81
C LEU A 76 3.31 32.25 29.93
N ALA A 77 3.80 32.24 31.16
CA ALA A 77 3.11 32.83 32.31
C ALA A 77 2.85 34.34 32.12
N LYS A 78 3.80 35.06 31.52
CA LYS A 78 3.68 36.51 31.25
C LYS A 78 2.63 36.85 30.18
N ARG A 79 2.31 35.92 29.30
CA ARG A 79 1.40 36.11 28.16
C ARG A 79 0.07 35.37 28.32
N ASP A 80 -0.17 34.77 29.49
CA ASP A 80 -1.44 34.12 29.80
C ASP A 80 -2.59 35.13 29.75
N GLY A 81 -3.65 34.80 29.01
CA GLY A 81 -4.82 35.66 28.81
C GLY A 81 -4.64 36.89 27.91
N LYS A 82 -3.54 37.00 27.16
CA LYS A 82 -3.33 38.03 26.13
C LYS A 82 -3.63 37.53 24.72
#